data_AF-A0A0R3TEZ2-F1
#
_entry.id   AF-A0A0R3TEZ2-F1
#
_cell.length_a   1.000
_cell.length_b   1.000
_cell.length_c   1.000
_cell.angle_alpha   90.00
_cell.angle_beta   90.00
_cell.angle_gamma   90.00
#
_symmetry.space_group_name_H-M   'P 1'
#
loop_
_entity.id
_entity.type
_entity.pdbx_description
1 polymer ?
#
loop_
_entity_poly.entity_id
_entity_poly.type
_entity_poly.pdbx_seq_one_letter_code
_entity_poly.pdbx_strand_id
1 'polypeptide(L)'
;MLNSNSLELSYSNEDPATYLHYNGTLTIPDLLLASTDISEHTRRKIIDDPGSSHKQTIPSITIGSKSMTRIVTTKLSWNFKKADWPRFTNLLENELQPRFTNLLENELHTIPN
;
A
#
# COMPACT_ATOMS: atom_id res chain seq x y z
N MET A 1 33.01 1.60 -3.07
CA MET A 1 32.48 2.10 -1.77
C MET A 1 31.48 1.04 -1.30
N LEU A 2 31.80 0.28 -0.24
CA LEU A 2 31.17 -1.02 0.10
C LEU A 2 30.07 -0.93 1.18
N ASN A 3 29.62 0.28 1.52
CA ASN A 3 28.64 0.53 2.59
C ASN A 3 27.45 1.39 2.11
N SER A 4 26.98 1.15 0.90
CA SER A 4 25.71 1.73 0.43
C SER A 4 24.55 0.89 0.97
N ASN A 5 23.76 1.44 1.88
CA ASN A 5 22.46 0.87 2.22
C ASN A 5 21.53 1.08 1.04
N SER A 6 20.91 0.02 0.53
CA SER A 6 20.00 0.10 -0.63
C SER A 6 18.60 0.57 -0.25
N LEU A 7 18.34 0.86 1.02
CA LEU A 7 17.03 1.28 1.53
C LEU A 7 17.04 2.75 1.95
N GLU A 8 16.01 3.46 1.52
CA GLU A 8 15.72 4.84 1.87
C GLU A 8 14.43 4.92 2.67
N LEU A 9 14.45 5.76 3.71
CA LEU A 9 13.27 6.09 4.48
C LEU A 9 12.47 7.16 3.75
N SER A 10 11.24 6.82 3.38
CA SER A 10 10.26 7.80 2.87
C SER A 10 9.68 8.54 4.07
N TYR A 11 10.30 9.67 4.42
CA TYR A 11 9.92 10.56 5.52
C TYR A 11 9.81 12.01 5.06
N SER A 12 8.80 12.70 5.58
CA SER A 12 8.56 14.14 5.43
C SER A 12 8.05 14.68 6.76
N ASN A 13 8.53 15.86 7.13
CA ASN A 13 8.09 16.58 8.34
C ASN A 13 6.66 17.14 8.21
N GLU A 14 6.12 17.19 6.99
CA GLU A 14 4.77 17.69 6.71
C GLU A 14 3.69 16.61 6.92
N ASP A 15 4.10 15.35 7.11
CA ASP A 15 3.18 14.26 7.34
C ASP A 15 2.52 14.37 8.71
N PRO A 16 1.20 14.11 8.80
CA PRO A 16 0.53 14.02 10.09
C PRO A 16 1.07 12.83 10.90
N ALA A 17 0.86 12.87 12.21
CA ALA A 17 1.14 11.73 13.07
C ALA A 17 0.35 10.49 12.64
N THR A 18 1.01 9.33 12.62
CA THR A 18 0.37 8.07 12.24
C THR A 18 -0.24 7.34 13.43
N TYR A 19 0.01 7.78 14.66
CA TYR A 19 -0.56 7.17 15.84
C TYR A 19 -1.02 8.18 16.88
N LEU A 20 -2.22 7.97 17.41
CA LEU A 20 -2.77 8.65 18.57
C LEU A 20 -2.72 7.72 19.78
N HIS A 21 -1.84 8.02 20.73
CA HIS A 21 -1.79 7.33 22.00
C HIS A 21 -3.03 7.64 22.84
N TYR A 22 -3.39 6.72 23.76
CA TYR A 22 -4.48 6.92 24.72
C TYR A 22 -4.33 8.18 25.58
N ASN A 23 -3.09 8.64 25.78
CA ASN A 23 -2.77 9.84 26.54
C ASN A 23 -2.91 11.14 25.72
N GLY A 24 -3.38 11.06 24.47
CA GLY A 24 -3.53 12.19 23.56
C GLY A 24 -2.26 12.57 22.78
N THR A 25 -1.14 11.87 23.01
CA THR A 25 0.11 12.14 22.28
C THR A 25 0.02 11.62 20.85
N LEU A 26 0.50 12.43 19.91
CA LEU A 26 0.58 12.10 18.49
C LEU A 26 2.02 11.71 18.13
N THR A 27 2.23 10.52 17.57
CA THR A 27 3.57 10.01 17.19
C THR A 27 3.56 9.43 15.77
N ILE A 28 4.76 9.22 15.21
CA ILE A 28 4.96 8.61 13.89
C ILE A 28 5.81 7.34 14.07
N PRO A 29 5.25 6.26 14.64
CA PRO A 29 5.96 4.98 14.75
C PRO A 29 6.01 4.22 13.42
N ASP A 30 5.12 4.53 12.48
CA ASP A 30 4.98 3.79 11.23
C ASP A 30 5.97 4.30 10.18
N LEU A 31 6.77 3.38 9.64
CA LEU A 31 7.86 3.69 8.72
C LEU A 31 7.60 3.08 7.34
N LEU A 32 7.83 3.88 6.29
CA LEU A 32 7.87 3.40 4.92
C LEU A 32 9.30 3.41 4.41
N LEU A 33 9.83 2.22 4.13
CA LEU A 33 11.13 2.04 3.50
C LEU A 33 10.93 1.67 2.03
N ALA A 34 11.68 2.30 1.15
CA ALA A 34 11.74 1.96 -0.26
C ALA A 34 13.19 1.67 -0.65
N SER A 35 13.40 0.80 -1.63
CA SER A 35 14.75 0.64 -2.19
C SER A 35 15.11 1.88 -3.01
N THR A 36 16.38 2.31 -3.01
CA THR A 36 16.86 3.53 -3.69
C THR A 36 16.49 3.58 -5.18
N ASP A 37 16.41 2.43 -5.85
CA ASP A 37 16.02 2.33 -7.26
C ASP A 37 14.54 2.68 -7.52
N ILE A 38 13.70 2.65 -6.49
CA ILE A 38 12.26 2.95 -6.59
C ILE A 38 11.81 4.08 -5.65
N SER A 39 12.70 4.65 -4.82
CA SER A 39 12.34 5.63 -3.80
C SER A 39 11.79 6.92 -4.41
N GLU A 40 12.40 7.43 -5.48
CA GLU A 40 11.93 8.62 -6.22
C GLU A 40 10.52 8.44 -6.80
N HIS A 41 10.14 7.19 -7.09
CA HIS A 41 8.84 6.83 -7.65
C HIS A 41 7.83 6.40 -6.59
N THR A 42 8.25 6.35 -5.32
CA THR A 42 7.43 5.96 -4.18
C THR A 42 6.95 7.21 -3.46
N ARG A 43 5.63 7.36 -3.29
CA ARG A 43 5.01 8.42 -2.49
C ARG A 43 4.24 7.80 -1.35
N ARG A 44 4.16 8.51 -0.23
CA ARG A 44 3.33 8.13 0.91
C ARG A 44 2.18 9.10 1.09
N LYS A 45 1.05 8.59 1.55
CA LYS A 45 -0.09 9.38 2.01
C LYS A 45 -0.62 8.76 3.28
N ILE A 46 -0.74 9.57 4.33
CA ILE A 46 -1.40 9.15 5.57
C ILE A 46 -2.87 9.54 5.46
N ILE A 47 -3.76 8.58 5.69
CA ILE A 47 -5.21 8.81 5.71
C ILE A 47 -5.76 8.58 7.12
N ASP A 48 -6.74 9.38 7.49
CA ASP A 48 -7.43 9.23 8.76
C ASP A 48 -8.38 8.04 8.69
N ASP A 49 -8.40 7.23 9.74
CA ASP A 49 -9.29 6.08 9.88
C ASP A 49 -10.14 6.27 11.14
N PRO A 50 -11.47 6.40 11.03
CA PRO A 50 -12.34 6.72 12.17
C PRO A 50 -12.38 5.61 13.25
N GLY A 51 -11.90 4.41 12.96
CA GLY A 51 -11.96 3.26 13.89
C GLY A 51 -10.67 2.91 14.62
N SER A 52 -9.53 3.54 14.28
CA SER A 52 -8.21 3.12 14.74
C SER A 52 -7.41 4.28 15.32
N SER A 53 -6.67 3.99 16.39
CA SER A 53 -5.64 4.91 16.90
C SER A 53 -4.45 5.05 15.95
N HIS A 54 -4.21 4.04 15.10
CA HIS A 54 -3.27 4.12 13.98
C HIS A 54 -3.96 4.65 12.73
N LYS A 55 -3.41 5.71 12.16
CA LYS A 55 -3.75 6.21 10.83
C LYS A 55 -3.08 5.35 9.76
N GLN A 56 -3.80 5.10 8.68
CA GLN A 56 -3.29 4.24 7.63
C GLN A 56 -2.27 4.98 6.77
N THR A 57 -1.09 4.37 6.58
CA THR A 57 -0.09 4.84 5.61
C THR A 57 -0.25 4.09 4.30
N ILE A 58 -0.61 4.81 3.24
CA ILE A 58 -0.77 4.26 1.90
C ILE A 58 0.45 4.64 1.05
N PRO A 59 1.30 3.67 0.70
CA PRO A 59 2.35 3.88 -0.29
C PRO A 59 1.77 3.79 -1.71
N SER A 60 2.30 4.61 -2.61
CA SER A 60 2.01 4.55 -4.05
C SER A 60 3.33 4.51 -4.81
N ILE A 61 3.46 3.57 -5.75
CA ILE A 61 4.67 3.41 -6.55
C ILE A 61 4.31 3.63 -8.01
N THR A 62 4.96 4.60 -8.64
CA THR A 62 4.77 4.86 -10.07
C THR A 62 5.68 3.95 -10.88
N ILE A 63 5.11 2.95 -11.56
CA ILE A 63 5.88 2.07 -12.44
C ILE A 63 5.88 2.68 -13.85
N GLY A 64 7.03 3.19 -14.29
CA GLY A 64 7.20 3.67 -15.66
C GLY A 64 7.09 2.52 -16.67
N SER A 65 6.42 2.76 -17.80
CA SER A 65 6.26 1.77 -18.89
C SER A 65 7.50 1.58 -19.78
N LYS A 66 8.66 2.14 -19.41
CA LYS A 66 9.90 1.98 -20.19
C LYS A 66 10.36 0.53 -20.11
N SER A 67 10.42 -0.12 -21.28
CA SER A 67 10.94 -1.47 -21.47
C SER A 67 12.24 -1.65 -20.67
N MET A 68 12.14 -2.43 -19.59
CA MET A 68 13.25 -2.74 -18.73
C MET A 68 14.28 -3.49 -19.58
N THR A 69 15.44 -2.86 -19.83
CA THR A 69 16.56 -3.59 -20.44
C THR A 69 16.91 -4.68 -19.45
N ARG A 70 16.66 -5.94 -19.84
CA ARG A 70 16.73 -7.11 -18.99
C ARG A 70 18.18 -7.35 -18.56
N ILE A 71 18.63 -6.70 -17.48
CA ILE A 71 19.79 -7.19 -16.74
C ILE A 71 19.32 -8.45 -16.03
N VAL A 72 19.61 -9.60 -16.63
CA VAL A 72 19.30 -10.92 -16.07
C VAL A 72 20.24 -11.17 -14.90
N THR A 73 19.95 -10.61 -13.73
CA THR A 73 20.39 -11.27 -12.50
C THR A 73 19.47 -12.46 -12.30
N THR A 74 20.00 -13.68 -12.31
CA THR A 74 19.28 -14.94 -12.05
C THR A 74 18.82 -14.99 -10.59
N LYS A 75 17.87 -14.14 -10.24
CA LYS A 75 17.03 -14.24 -9.04
C LYS A 75 15.77 -14.98 -9.46
N LEU A 76 15.32 -15.94 -8.65
CA LEU A 76 14.07 -16.68 -8.87
C LEU A 76 12.94 -15.66 -9.12
N SER A 77 12.57 -15.48 -10.38
CA SER A 77 11.51 -14.57 -10.78
C SER A 77 10.19 -15.23 -10.42
N TRP A 78 9.35 -14.54 -9.65
CA TRP A 78 7.94 -14.87 -9.55
C TRP A 78 7.37 -15.04 -10.97
N ASN A 79 6.98 -16.25 -11.34
CA ASN A 79 6.53 -16.52 -12.70
C ASN A 79 5.08 -16.09 -12.83
N PHE A 80 4.87 -14.86 -13.33
CA PHE A 80 3.55 -14.29 -13.58
C PHE A 80 2.66 -15.17 -14.49
N LYS A 81 3.24 -16.07 -15.29
CA LYS A 81 2.51 -16.98 -16.18
C LYS A 81 2.00 -18.26 -15.50
N LYS A 82 2.42 -18.54 -14.25
CA LYS A 82 1.93 -19.70 -13.48
C LYS A 82 0.65 -19.41 -12.71
N ALA A 83 0.25 -18.15 -12.60
CA ALA A 83 -1.00 -17.77 -11.98
C ALA A 83 -2.17 -18.08 -12.93
N ASP A 84 -3.22 -18.69 -12.39
CA ASP A 84 -4.48 -18.92 -13.08
C ASP A 84 -5.28 -17.60 -13.11
N TRP A 85 -4.88 -16.70 -14.00
CA TRP A 85 -5.50 -15.39 -14.16
C TRP A 85 -7.00 -15.46 -14.44
N PRO A 86 -7.51 -16.38 -15.30
CA PRO A 86 -8.94 -16.53 -15.50
C PRO A 86 -9.70 -16.80 -14.21
N ARG A 87 -9.18 -17.68 -13.35
CA ARG A 87 -9.79 -17.95 -12.04
C ARG A 87 -9.75 -16.74 -11.12
N PHE A 88 -8.64 -16.01 -11.09
CA PHE A 88 -8.51 -14.79 -10.28
C PHE A 88 -9.50 -13.70 -10.73
N THR A 89 -9.63 -13.47 -12.04
CA THR A 89 -10.60 -12.54 -12.61
C THR A 89 -12.04 -12.96 -12.28
N ASN A 90 -12.37 -14.25 -12.43
CA ASN A 90 -13.70 -14.75 -12.11
C ASN A 90 -14.06 -14.55 -10.64
N LEU A 91 -13.12 -14.81 -9.72
CA LEU A 91 -13.28 -14.60 -8.28
C LEU A 91 -13.49 -13.12 -7.95
N LEU A 92 -12.71 -12.22 -8.56
CA LEU A 92 -12.86 -10.78 -8.34
C LEU A 92 -14.22 -10.26 -8.81
N GLU A 93 -14.59 -10.57 -10.05
CA GLU A 93 -15.76 -9.97 -10.70
C GLU A 93 -17.07 -10.59 -10.23
N ASN A 94 -17.11 -11.92 -10.01
CA ASN A 94 -18.37 -12.63 -9.76
C ASN A 94 -18.59 -12.98 -8.30
N GLU A 95 -17.53 -13.18 -7.52
CA GLU A 95 -17.68 -13.57 -6.11
C GLU A 95 -17.49 -12.39 -5.15
N LEU A 96 -16.47 -11.55 -5.38
CA LEU A 96 -16.09 -10.50 -4.43
C LEU A 96 -16.76 -9.15 -4.70
N GLN A 97 -16.78 -8.65 -5.95
CA GLN A 97 -17.38 -7.36 -6.27
C GLN A 97 -18.84 -7.22 -5.80
N PRO A 98 -19.74 -8.21 -6.03
CA PRO A 98 -21.12 -8.14 -5.53
C PRO A 98 -21.23 -8.15 -4.00
N ARG A 99 -20.26 -8.78 -3.31
CA ARG A 99 -20.25 -8.83 -1.83
C ARG A 99 -19.87 -7.49 -1.22
N PHE A 100 -18.88 -6.81 -1.80
CA PHE A 100 -18.45 -5.50 -1.30
C PHE A 100 -19.50 -4.40 -1.55
N THR A 101 -20.21 -4.45 -2.68
CA THR A 101 -21.31 -3.51 -2.95
C THR A 101 -22.48 -3.71 -1.97
N ASN A 102 -22.87 -4.97 -1.72
CA ASN A 102 -23.95 -5.26 -0.77
C ASN A 102 -23.59 -4.90 0.68
N LEU A 103 -22.31 -5.01 1.07
CA LEU A 103 -21.87 -4.59 2.41
C LEU A 103 -22.00 -3.07 2.61
N LEU A 104 -21.61 -2.27 1.61
CA LEU A 104 -21.76 -0.81 1.67
C LEU A 104 -23.23 -0.37 1.75
N GLU A 105 -24.12 -1.01 0.99
CA GLU A 105 -25.55 -0.69 0.96
C GLU A 105 -26.26 -1.02 2.29
N ASN A 106 -25.87 -2.11 2.95
CA ASN A 106 -26.46 -2.51 4.23
C ASN A 106 -26.02 -1.61 5.40
N GLU A 107 -24.81 -1.07 5.39
CA GLU A 107 -24.37 -0.15 6.44
C GLU A 107 -25.05 1.23 6.36
N LEU A 108 -25.41 1.69 5.15
CA LEU A 108 -26.14 2.96 4.96
C LEU A 108 -27.61 2.91 5.43
N HIS A 109 -28.21 1.73 5.54
CA HIS A 109 -29.58 1.56 6.04
C HIS A 109 -29.71 1.39 7.56
N THR A 110 -28.60 1.40 8.30
CA THR A 110 -28.60 1.17 9.75
C THR A 110 -28.36 2.46 10.58
N ILE A 111 -28.48 3.65 9.98
CA ILE A 111 -28.46 4.91 10.73
C ILE A 111 -29.91 5.27 11.13
N PRO A 112 -30.31 5.15 12.41
CA PRO A 112 -31.62 5.62 12.84
C PRO A 112 -31.66 7.17 12.84
N ASN A 113 -32.81 7.72 12.45
CA ASN A 113 -33.13 9.16 12.55
C ASN A 113 -33.08 9.67 13.99
#